data_AF-A0A349BYR4-F1
#
_entry.id   AF-A0A349BYR4-F1
#
_cell.length_a   1.000
_cell.length_b   1.000
_cell.length_c   1.000
_cell.angle_alpha   90.00
_cell.angle_beta   90.00
_cell.angle_gamma   90.00
#
_symmetry.space_group_name_H-M   'P 1'
#
loop_
_entity.id
_entity.type
_entity.pdbx_description
1 polymer ?
#
loop_
_entity_poly.entity_id
_entity_poly.type
_entity_poly.pdbx_seq_one_letter_code
_entity_poly.pdbx_strand_id
1 'polypeptide(L)'
;MADRQYRYAQIIIDISHEKLDRPFTYRIPAALADQVEPGSRVRIPFGHAVRTGYVVELTDSCDLPEDKIREIGEVLLPGQGYSREKDSGFYIRLASWMKERYGATTITALKTVLTSRKTGKPKIRRQIRLLLDRDAAEEKLAFYHQKHQVARERLLRELIGTPVQPYDLITTRLHVGAPVIRAMKQAGVIEVDSYTDLRNPVSVSPDAAERKTLSPAQQRISDAVVESFEAGRPGVTLIRGITGSGKTEVYISIISRICRSGRQAIMLIPEIALTYQTLLRFYRHFGDRVSVINSSLSESEKADQWERARRGEIDVIIGPRSALFTPFERLGVIVIDEEHENSYKNESMPKYHARETAIQIARMRGACVVLGSATPSMESYYRALHGEYRLFTLDERLTGGSLPCTEITDMRMELRRGNRSILSRSLDSLIRDRLERGEQTMLFLNRRGFAGSVSCRSCGFVVKCPHCDVPMSLHRGGRMVCHYCGHQALQPKTCPDCGSPYISPFRAGTQQIETWLQEHFPGARILRMDA
;
A
#
# COMPACT_ATOMS: atom_id res chain seq x y z
N MET A 1 -3.86 -17.14 -40.37
CA MET A 1 -2.48 -16.60 -40.40
C MET A 1 -1.56 -17.80 -40.30
N ALA A 2 -0.63 -17.95 -41.25
CA ALA A 2 0.21 -19.15 -41.36
C ALA A 2 0.96 -19.44 -40.06
N ASP A 3 0.89 -20.69 -39.63
CA ASP A 3 1.45 -21.21 -38.39
C ASP A 3 2.99 -21.21 -38.48
N ARG A 4 3.60 -20.09 -38.09
CA ARG A 4 5.06 -19.94 -38.13
C ARG A 4 5.64 -20.69 -36.94
N GLN A 5 6.01 -21.93 -37.17
CA GLN A 5 6.53 -22.82 -36.14
C GLN A 5 8.00 -22.45 -35.85
N TYR A 6 8.21 -21.66 -34.79
CA TYR A 6 9.55 -21.28 -34.36
C TYR A 6 10.35 -22.49 -33.90
N ARG A 7 11.62 -22.58 -34.31
CA ARG A 7 12.50 -23.71 -33.94
C ARG A 7 13.21 -23.54 -32.60
N TYR A 8 13.43 -22.31 -32.16
CA TYR A 8 14.20 -22.00 -30.97
C TYR A 8 13.50 -20.99 -30.04
N ALA A 9 13.82 -21.08 -28.76
CA ALA A 9 13.39 -20.16 -27.72
C ALA A 9 14.60 -19.54 -27.03
N GLN A 10 14.54 -18.24 -26.78
CA GLN A 10 15.47 -17.53 -25.91
C GLN A 10 14.92 -17.56 -24.49
N ILE A 11 15.70 -18.10 -23.55
CA ILE A 11 15.25 -18.37 -22.18
C ILE A 11 16.16 -17.67 -21.17
N ILE A 12 15.56 -16.91 -20.25
CA ILE A 12 16.23 -16.41 -19.05
C ILE A 12 16.18 -17.50 -17.97
N ILE A 13 17.34 -17.96 -17.53
CA ILE A 13 17.46 -19.00 -16.51
C ILE A 13 17.10 -18.42 -15.14
N ASP A 14 16.47 -19.24 -14.29
CA ASP A 14 16.17 -18.88 -12.91
C ASP A 14 17.42 -18.93 -11.99
N ILE A 15 18.39 -18.07 -12.30
CA ILE A 15 19.61 -17.86 -11.51
C ILE A 15 19.85 -16.35 -11.42
N SER A 16 19.72 -15.80 -10.21
CA SER A 16 19.95 -14.38 -9.95
C SER A 16 21.45 -14.08 -9.79
N HIS A 17 22.20 -14.13 -10.89
CA HIS A 17 23.63 -13.82 -10.91
C HIS A 17 23.97 -13.03 -12.19
N GLU A 18 24.62 -11.86 -12.06
CA GLU A 18 24.85 -10.91 -13.18
C GLU A 18 25.57 -11.53 -14.38
N LYS A 19 26.61 -12.34 -14.16
CA LYS A 19 27.33 -13.06 -15.22
C LYS A 19 26.44 -13.99 -16.08
N LEU A 20 25.27 -14.38 -15.57
CA LEU A 20 24.32 -15.27 -16.23
C LEU A 20 23.02 -14.54 -16.62
N ASP A 21 22.96 -13.22 -16.45
CA ASP A 21 21.78 -12.41 -16.75
C ASP A 21 21.66 -12.08 -18.26
N ARG A 22 21.62 -13.13 -19.07
CA ARG A 22 21.44 -13.09 -20.52
C ARG A 22 20.51 -14.21 -20.99
N PRO A 23 19.87 -14.07 -22.15
CA PRO A 23 19.11 -15.16 -22.75
C PRO A 23 20.02 -16.30 -23.18
N PHE A 24 19.53 -17.53 -23.06
CA PHE A 24 20.15 -18.75 -23.56
C PHE A 24 19.22 -19.41 -24.57
N THR A 25 19.77 -19.87 -25.69
CA THR A 25 18.99 -20.46 -26.78
C THR A 25 18.77 -21.95 -26.56
N TYR A 26 17.52 -22.39 -26.68
CA TYR A 26 17.12 -23.80 -26.61
C TYR A 26 16.24 -24.17 -27.80
N ARG A 27 16.32 -25.43 -28.24
CA ARG A 27 15.44 -25.97 -29.28
C ARG A 27 14.07 -26.30 -28.69
N ILE A 28 13.02 -25.98 -29.44
CA ILE A 28 11.63 -26.29 -29.11
C ILE A 28 11.30 -27.68 -29.69
N PRO A 29 11.04 -28.72 -28.88
CA PRO A 29 10.60 -30.02 -29.39
C PRO A 29 9.25 -29.88 -30.11
N ALA A 30 9.03 -30.66 -31.18
CA ALA A 30 7.78 -30.64 -31.94
C ALA A 30 6.54 -30.87 -31.05
N ALA A 31 6.65 -31.73 -30.02
CA ALA A 31 5.58 -31.99 -29.06
C ALA A 31 5.20 -30.79 -28.17
N LEU A 32 6.10 -29.81 -28.03
CA LEU A 32 5.93 -28.61 -27.21
C LEU A 32 5.70 -27.34 -28.04
N ALA A 33 5.74 -27.42 -29.37
CA ALA A 33 5.63 -26.26 -30.25
C ALA A 33 4.37 -25.42 -29.97
N ASP A 34 3.23 -26.07 -29.74
CA ASP A 34 1.94 -25.40 -29.49
C ASP A 34 1.77 -24.89 -28.04
N GLN A 35 2.74 -25.18 -27.17
CA GLN A 35 2.70 -24.85 -25.73
C GLN A 35 3.70 -23.75 -25.35
N VAL A 36 4.72 -23.52 -26.18
CA VAL A 36 5.80 -22.58 -25.91
C VAL A 36 5.46 -21.23 -26.53
N GLU A 37 5.18 -20.25 -25.68
CA GLU A 37 4.95 -18.86 -26.05
C GLU A 37 5.92 -17.98 -25.23
N PRO A 38 6.25 -16.75 -25.67
CA PRO A 38 6.93 -15.79 -24.81
C PRO A 38 6.19 -15.63 -23.48
N GLY A 39 6.91 -15.72 -22.36
CA GLY A 39 6.39 -15.71 -21.00
C GLY A 39 6.15 -17.10 -20.41
N SER A 40 6.13 -18.16 -21.23
CA SER A 40 6.03 -19.53 -20.74
C SER A 40 7.19 -19.85 -19.81
N ARG A 41 6.87 -20.50 -18.69
CA ARG A 41 7.86 -21.02 -17.78
C ARG A 41 8.17 -22.47 -18.14
N VAL A 42 9.45 -22.78 -18.25
CA VAL A 42 9.92 -24.07 -18.76
C VAL A 42 10.95 -24.69 -17.84
N ARG A 43 11.03 -26.02 -17.79
CA ARG A 43 12.21 -26.71 -17.23
C ARG A 43 13.17 -27.07 -18.34
N ILE A 44 14.43 -26.76 -18.11
CA ILE A 44 15.51 -26.88 -19.07
C ILE A 44 16.76 -27.46 -18.42
N PRO A 45 17.55 -28.26 -19.16
CA PRO A 45 18.85 -28.70 -18.70
C PRO A 45 19.87 -27.55 -18.77
N PHE A 46 20.50 -27.21 -17.65
CA PHE A 46 21.51 -26.15 -17.56
C PHE A 46 22.73 -26.64 -16.76
N GLY A 47 23.88 -26.80 -17.43
CA GLY A 47 25.04 -27.49 -16.86
C GLY A 47 24.72 -28.95 -16.55
N HIS A 48 24.90 -29.37 -15.29
CA HIS A 48 24.59 -30.71 -14.79
C HIS A 48 23.23 -30.83 -14.07
N ALA A 49 22.45 -29.74 -14.02
CA ALA A 49 21.17 -29.72 -13.31
C ALA A 49 20.01 -29.36 -14.24
N VAL A 50 18.79 -29.71 -13.85
CA VAL A 50 17.57 -29.18 -14.46
C VAL A 50 17.16 -27.92 -13.69
N ARG A 51 16.88 -26.84 -14.42
CA ARG A 51 16.50 -25.54 -13.87
C ARG A 51 15.21 -25.06 -14.51
N THR A 52 14.51 -24.16 -13.82
CA THR A 52 13.40 -23.42 -14.45
C THR A 52 13.94 -22.19 -15.17
N GLY A 53 13.25 -21.76 -16.22
CA GLY A 53 13.51 -20.51 -16.90
C GLY A 53 12.23 -19.91 -17.48
N TYR A 54 12.34 -18.68 -17.99
CA TYR A 54 11.25 -17.98 -18.66
C TYR A 54 11.63 -17.75 -20.11
N VAL A 55 10.74 -18.16 -21.02
CA VAL A 55 10.86 -17.84 -22.44
C VAL A 55 10.65 -16.34 -22.62
N VAL A 56 11.59 -15.63 -23.24
CA VAL A 56 11.48 -14.19 -23.50
C VAL A 56 11.22 -13.88 -24.97
N GLU A 57 11.66 -14.76 -25.87
CA GLU A 57 11.54 -14.57 -27.31
C GLU A 57 11.54 -15.95 -28.01
N LEU A 58 10.85 -16.04 -29.15
CA LEU A 58 10.89 -17.19 -30.05
C LEU A 58 11.59 -16.78 -31.35
N THR A 59 12.45 -17.64 -31.88
CA THR A 59 13.27 -17.32 -33.05
C THR A 59 13.54 -18.54 -33.92
N ASP A 60 13.76 -18.29 -35.21
CA ASP A 60 14.18 -19.29 -36.20
C ASP A 60 15.71 -19.30 -36.40
N SER A 61 16.40 -18.26 -35.94
CA SER A 61 17.85 -18.11 -36.10
C SER A 61 18.60 -18.56 -34.85
N CYS A 62 19.64 -19.37 -35.03
CA CYS A 62 20.55 -19.75 -33.96
C CYS A 62 21.99 -19.70 -34.45
N ASP A 63 22.84 -18.96 -33.74
CA ASP A 63 24.27 -18.86 -34.03
C ASP A 63 25.09 -20.00 -33.40
N LEU A 64 24.42 -20.93 -32.71
CA LEU A 64 25.06 -22.08 -32.06
C LEU A 64 25.07 -23.30 -32.99
N PRO A 65 26.15 -24.11 -32.98
CA PRO A 65 26.17 -25.41 -33.62
C PRO A 65 25.04 -26.33 -33.13
N GLU A 66 24.38 -27.06 -34.03
CA GLU A 66 23.20 -27.88 -33.71
C GLU A 66 23.44 -28.95 -32.63
N ASP A 67 24.67 -29.43 -32.49
CA ASP A 67 25.11 -30.42 -31.50
C ASP A 67 25.22 -29.86 -30.08
N LYS A 68 25.35 -28.53 -29.94
CA LYS A 68 25.46 -27.84 -28.64
C LYS A 68 24.12 -27.34 -28.13
N ILE A 69 23.08 -27.36 -28.95
CA ILE A 69 21.76 -26.88 -28.60
C ILE A 69 21.03 -27.96 -27.81
N ARG A 70 20.63 -27.62 -26.59
CA ARG A 70 19.79 -28.48 -25.75
C ARG A 70 18.32 -28.19 -26.02
N GLU A 71 17.48 -29.18 -25.70
CA GLU A 71 16.03 -29.09 -25.88
C GLU A 71 15.33 -28.64 -24.60
N ILE A 72 14.15 -28.03 -24.77
CA ILE A 72 13.23 -27.75 -23.66
C ILE A 72 12.69 -29.08 -23.12
N GLY A 73 12.79 -29.30 -21.81
CA GLY A 73 12.31 -30.52 -21.18
C GLY A 73 10.80 -30.56 -21.01
N GLU A 74 10.23 -29.52 -20.39
CA GLU A 74 8.78 -29.41 -20.19
C GLU A 74 8.34 -27.94 -20.06
N VAL A 75 7.08 -27.66 -20.41
CA VAL A 75 6.39 -26.41 -20.13
C VAL A 75 5.58 -26.57 -18.85
N LEU A 76 5.72 -25.66 -17.90
CA LEU A 76 4.99 -25.69 -16.63
C LEU A 76 3.58 -25.12 -16.81
N LEU A 77 2.53 -25.90 -16.54
CA LEU A 77 1.12 -25.51 -16.77
C LEU A 77 0.56 -24.50 -15.72
N PRO A 78 -0.56 -23.80 -16.00
CA PRO A 78 -1.28 -23.01 -15.00
C PRO A 78 -1.61 -23.86 -13.75
N GLY A 79 -1.24 -23.38 -12.57
CA GLY A 79 -1.31 -24.13 -11.30
C GLY A 79 0.00 -24.81 -10.86
N GLN A 80 0.96 -25.02 -11.78
CA GLN A 80 2.32 -25.46 -11.43
C GLN A 80 3.37 -24.35 -11.57
N GLY A 81 2.93 -23.09 -11.60
CA GLY A 81 3.83 -21.94 -11.68
C GLY A 81 3.94 -21.29 -13.06
N TYR A 82 2.85 -21.35 -13.84
CA TYR A 82 2.48 -20.49 -14.98
C TYR A 82 2.75 -21.03 -16.39
N SER A 83 1.69 -21.16 -17.19
CA SER A 83 1.77 -21.11 -18.66
C SER A 83 0.52 -20.44 -19.21
N ARG A 84 0.74 -19.54 -20.19
CA ARG A 84 -0.25 -18.89 -21.04
C ARG A 84 -0.93 -17.62 -20.51
N GLU A 85 -0.20 -16.51 -20.62
CA GLU A 85 -0.78 -15.17 -20.63
C GLU A 85 -0.93 -14.76 -22.09
N LYS A 86 -2.14 -14.38 -22.52
CA LYS A 86 -2.31 -13.73 -23.83
C LYS A 86 -1.48 -12.45 -23.98
N ASP A 87 -0.96 -11.93 -22.87
CA ASP A 87 -0.26 -10.66 -22.78
C ASP A 87 1.13 -10.74 -22.14
N SER A 88 1.77 -11.92 -22.20
CA SER A 88 3.10 -12.10 -21.63
C SER A 88 4.15 -11.15 -22.22
N GLY A 89 3.96 -10.73 -23.48
CA GLY A 89 4.80 -9.70 -24.11
C GLY A 89 4.76 -8.35 -23.36
N PHE A 90 3.61 -7.94 -22.82
CA PHE A 90 3.53 -6.74 -21.97
C PHE A 90 4.40 -6.88 -20.73
N TYR A 91 4.30 -8.01 -20.03
CA TYR A 91 5.04 -8.25 -18.79
C TYR A 91 6.55 -8.39 -19.02
N ILE A 92 6.97 -9.03 -20.11
CA ILE A 92 8.39 -9.08 -20.50
C ILE A 92 8.94 -7.67 -20.75
N ARG A 93 8.21 -6.83 -21.50
CA ARG A 93 8.61 -5.43 -21.72
C ARG A 93 8.65 -4.64 -20.42
N LEU A 94 7.68 -4.86 -19.52
CA LEU A 94 7.66 -4.22 -18.20
C LEU A 94 8.86 -4.68 -17.36
N ALA A 95 9.19 -5.97 -17.35
CA ALA A 95 10.36 -6.50 -16.64
C ALA A 95 11.66 -5.92 -17.20
N SER A 96 11.79 -5.80 -18.52
CA SER A 96 12.94 -5.16 -19.16
C SER A 96 13.07 -3.69 -18.75
N TRP A 97 11.98 -2.93 -18.75
CA TRP A 97 11.99 -1.55 -18.24
C TRP A 97 12.38 -1.49 -16.76
N MET A 98 11.84 -2.39 -15.92
CA MET A 98 12.17 -2.42 -14.50
C MET A 98 13.65 -2.77 -14.25
N LYS A 99 14.21 -3.67 -15.07
CA LYS A 99 15.63 -4.03 -15.06
C LYS A 99 16.50 -2.80 -15.29
N GLU A 100 16.24 -2.08 -16.37
CA GLU A 100 16.99 -0.89 -16.77
C GLU A 100 16.80 0.27 -15.79
N ARG A 101 15.56 0.51 -15.34
CA ARG A 101 15.22 1.62 -14.45
C ARG A 101 15.76 1.46 -13.03
N TYR A 102 15.75 0.24 -12.50
CA TYR A 102 16.04 -0.03 -11.09
C TYR A 102 17.30 -0.88 -10.85
N GLY A 103 18.04 -1.26 -11.90
CA GLY A 103 19.30 -1.98 -11.78
C GLY A 103 19.16 -3.37 -11.17
N ALA A 104 18.23 -4.19 -11.66
CA ALA A 104 18.03 -5.57 -11.22
C ALA A 104 18.44 -6.58 -12.30
N THR A 105 18.49 -7.87 -11.97
CA THR A 105 18.61 -8.93 -13.00
C THR A 105 17.27 -9.13 -13.70
N THR A 106 17.30 -9.58 -14.96
CA THR A 106 16.11 -9.87 -15.77
C THR A 106 15.21 -10.88 -15.07
N ILE A 107 15.79 -11.93 -14.48
CA ILE A 107 15.02 -12.94 -13.73
C ILE A 107 14.29 -12.35 -12.53
N THR A 108 14.94 -11.45 -11.77
CA THR A 108 14.33 -10.80 -10.61
C THR A 108 13.19 -9.87 -11.03
N ALA A 109 13.35 -9.15 -12.13
CA ALA A 109 12.28 -8.33 -12.70
C ALA A 109 11.11 -9.20 -13.22
N LEU A 110 11.40 -10.26 -13.96
CA LEU A 110 10.39 -11.21 -14.45
C LEU A 110 9.60 -11.83 -13.31
N LYS A 111 10.25 -12.34 -12.26
CA LYS A 111 9.56 -12.89 -11.07
C LYS A 111 8.69 -11.88 -10.34
N THR A 112 9.02 -10.60 -10.44
CA THR A 112 8.26 -9.52 -9.79
C THR A 112 6.95 -9.26 -10.52
N VAL A 113 6.99 -9.22 -11.86
CA VAL A 113 5.82 -8.90 -12.68
C VAL A 113 5.01 -10.15 -13.04
N LEU A 114 5.68 -11.29 -13.23
CA LEU A 114 5.13 -12.63 -13.45
C LEU A 114 5.24 -13.42 -12.14
N THR A 115 4.46 -13.04 -11.13
CA THR A 115 4.51 -13.72 -9.83
C THR A 115 4.14 -15.20 -9.97
N SER A 116 5.09 -16.11 -9.70
CA SER A 116 4.84 -17.55 -9.62
C SER A 116 4.02 -17.86 -8.36
N ARG A 117 2.69 -17.94 -8.48
CA ARG A 117 1.81 -18.23 -7.36
C ARG A 117 1.51 -19.73 -7.28
N LYS A 118 1.78 -20.35 -6.13
CA LYS A 118 1.48 -21.76 -5.90
C LYS A 118 -0.03 -21.92 -5.71
N THR A 119 -0.69 -22.72 -6.52
CA THR A 119 -2.08 -23.12 -6.24
C THR A 119 -2.07 -24.15 -5.12
N GLY A 120 -2.81 -23.86 -4.05
CA GLY A 120 -3.05 -24.76 -2.93
C GLY A 120 -4.50 -25.23 -2.93
N LYS A 121 -4.86 -26.17 -2.03
CA LYS A 121 -6.28 -26.47 -1.80
C LYS A 121 -6.98 -25.21 -1.27
N PRO A 122 -8.16 -24.85 -1.80
CA PRO A 122 -8.87 -23.66 -1.37
C PRO A 122 -9.17 -23.75 0.12
N LYS A 123 -8.86 -22.68 0.86
CA LYS A 123 -9.05 -22.64 2.30
C LYS A 123 -10.54 -22.46 2.60
N ILE A 124 -11.06 -23.24 3.54
CA ILE A 124 -12.44 -23.09 4.00
C ILE A 124 -12.45 -21.97 5.04
N ARG A 125 -13.11 -20.86 4.72
CA ARG A 125 -13.32 -19.73 5.64
C ARG A 125 -14.72 -19.78 6.22
N ARG A 126 -14.90 -19.09 7.34
CA ARG A 126 -16.20 -18.95 8.00
C ARG A 126 -16.70 -17.52 7.86
N GLN A 127 -17.99 -17.36 7.64
CA GLN A 127 -18.69 -16.08 7.67
C GLN A 127 -19.86 -16.14 8.64
N ILE A 128 -20.30 -14.98 9.10
CA ILE A 128 -21.45 -14.79 9.96
C ILE A 128 -22.51 -14.06 9.15
N ARG A 129 -23.71 -14.64 9.06
CA ARG A 129 -24.88 -14.07 8.37
C ARG A 129 -25.94 -13.69 9.39
N LEU A 130 -26.57 -12.53 9.23
CA LEU A 130 -27.77 -12.14 9.96
C LEU A 130 -28.98 -12.91 9.45
N LEU A 131 -29.74 -13.53 10.35
CA LEU A 131 -30.97 -14.29 10.00
C LEU A 131 -32.25 -13.47 10.19
N LEU A 132 -32.18 -12.37 10.94
CA LEU A 132 -33.32 -11.48 11.18
C LEU A 132 -33.52 -10.52 10.01
N ASP A 133 -34.77 -10.19 9.73
CA ASP A 133 -35.10 -9.02 8.92
C ASP A 133 -34.74 -7.72 9.64
N ARG A 134 -34.81 -6.60 8.93
CA ARG A 134 -34.32 -5.32 9.47
C ARG A 134 -35.08 -4.88 10.72
N ASP A 135 -36.40 -5.01 10.71
CA ASP A 135 -37.26 -4.57 11.81
C ASP A 135 -37.03 -5.44 13.06
N ALA A 136 -37.00 -6.77 12.92
CA ALA A 136 -36.71 -7.65 14.04
C ALA A 136 -35.26 -7.50 14.56
N ALA A 137 -34.31 -7.17 13.67
CA ALA A 137 -32.94 -6.89 14.07
C ALA A 137 -32.83 -5.58 14.86
N GLU A 138 -33.55 -4.53 14.48
CA GLU A 138 -33.57 -3.25 15.20
C GLU A 138 -34.25 -3.40 16.58
N GLU A 139 -35.33 -4.16 16.70
CA GLU A 139 -35.93 -4.50 17.99
C GLU A 139 -34.98 -5.30 18.90
N LYS A 140 -34.29 -6.30 18.33
CA LYS A 140 -33.33 -7.11 19.07
C LYS A 140 -32.11 -6.29 19.51
N LEU A 141 -31.71 -5.31 18.72
CA LEU A 141 -30.65 -4.37 19.05
C LEU A 141 -31.05 -3.50 20.26
N ALA A 142 -32.28 -2.97 20.27
CA ALA A 142 -32.81 -2.21 21.39
C ALA A 142 -32.85 -3.07 22.68
N PHE A 143 -33.25 -4.34 22.56
CA PHE A 143 -33.23 -5.29 23.68
C PHE A 143 -31.81 -5.52 24.23
N TYR A 144 -30.80 -5.71 23.37
CA TYR A 144 -29.42 -5.89 23.82
C TYR A 144 -28.84 -4.63 24.47
N HIS A 145 -29.21 -3.45 23.97
CA HIS A 145 -28.85 -2.17 24.58
C HIS A 145 -29.45 -2.03 25.98
N GLN A 146 -30.75 -2.29 26.15
CA GLN A 146 -31.43 -2.23 27.45
C GLN A 146 -30.90 -3.24 28.47
N LYS A 147 -30.45 -4.42 28.02
CA LYS A 147 -29.87 -5.46 28.89
C LYS A 147 -28.35 -5.30 29.10
N HIS A 148 -27.76 -4.19 28.64
CA HIS A 148 -26.32 -3.91 28.71
C HIS A 148 -25.44 -5.01 28.11
N GLN A 149 -25.91 -5.69 27.05
CA GLN A 149 -25.18 -6.76 26.36
C GLN A 149 -24.27 -6.18 25.27
N VAL A 150 -23.29 -5.37 25.67
CA VAL A 150 -22.45 -4.52 24.80
C VAL A 150 -21.81 -5.27 23.62
N ALA A 151 -21.35 -6.51 23.84
CA ALA A 151 -20.73 -7.30 22.77
C ALA A 151 -21.74 -7.81 21.71
N ARG A 152 -22.97 -8.14 22.13
CA ARG A 152 -24.05 -8.58 21.22
C ARG A 152 -24.64 -7.40 20.46
N GLU A 153 -24.82 -6.27 21.16
CA GLU A 153 -25.24 -5.00 20.58
C GLU A 153 -24.28 -4.57 19.46
N ARG A 154 -22.97 -4.56 19.75
CA ARG A 154 -21.94 -4.19 18.77
C ARG A 154 -21.93 -5.11 17.55
N LEU A 155 -22.08 -6.43 17.75
CA LEU A 155 -22.13 -7.39 16.65
C LEU A 155 -23.40 -7.18 15.80
N LEU A 156 -24.57 -7.05 16.44
CA LEU A 156 -25.84 -6.89 15.74
C LEU A 156 -25.91 -5.57 14.97
N ARG A 157 -25.40 -4.47 15.55
CA ARG A 157 -25.31 -3.17 14.88
C ARG A 157 -24.49 -3.23 13.58
N GLU A 158 -23.36 -3.93 13.60
CA GLU A 158 -22.54 -4.11 12.40
C GLU A 158 -23.28 -4.97 11.35
N LEU A 159 -23.95 -6.03 11.79
CA LEU A 159 -24.67 -6.94 10.90
C LEU A 159 -25.94 -6.32 10.29
N ILE A 160 -26.62 -5.40 10.98
CA ILE A 160 -27.72 -4.63 10.39
C ILE A 160 -27.23 -3.78 9.21
N GLY A 161 -26.05 -3.17 9.36
CA GLY A 161 -25.44 -2.38 8.28
C GLY A 161 -24.83 -3.24 7.16
N THR A 162 -24.38 -4.45 7.46
CA THR A 162 -23.80 -5.39 6.49
C THR A 162 -24.14 -6.82 6.90
N PRO A 163 -25.20 -7.43 6.31
CA PRO A 163 -25.77 -8.70 6.77
C PRO A 163 -24.85 -9.91 6.75
N VAL A 164 -23.76 -9.88 5.98
CA VAL A 164 -22.79 -10.97 5.89
C VAL A 164 -21.38 -10.45 6.11
N GLN A 165 -20.67 -11.06 7.06
CA GLN A 165 -19.37 -10.60 7.54
C GLN A 165 -18.40 -11.77 7.77
N PRO A 166 -17.10 -11.65 7.46
CA PRO A 166 -16.12 -12.69 7.78
C PRO A 166 -15.98 -12.93 9.28
N TYR A 167 -15.88 -14.20 9.68
CA TYR A 167 -15.75 -14.59 11.08
C TYR A 167 -14.51 -13.95 11.75
N ASP A 168 -13.37 -13.95 11.05
CA ASP A 168 -12.11 -13.42 11.56
C ASP A 168 -12.16 -11.90 11.78
N LEU A 169 -12.96 -11.19 10.98
CA LEU A 169 -13.13 -9.74 11.11
C LEU A 169 -13.91 -9.39 12.39
N ILE A 170 -14.94 -10.16 12.69
CA ILE A 170 -15.77 -9.96 13.89
C ILE A 170 -14.95 -10.22 15.15
N THR A 171 -14.11 -11.25 15.15
CA THR A 171 -13.29 -11.60 16.32
C THR A 171 -12.14 -10.62 16.54
N THR A 172 -11.46 -10.16 15.48
CA THR A 172 -10.33 -9.22 15.61
C THR A 172 -10.75 -7.76 15.75
N ARG A 173 -11.71 -7.29 14.95
CA ARG A 173 -12.06 -5.86 14.88
C ARG A 173 -13.09 -5.46 15.92
N LEU A 174 -14.18 -6.22 16.01
CA LEU A 174 -15.23 -5.96 16.99
C LEU A 174 -14.87 -6.53 18.37
N HIS A 175 -13.76 -7.27 18.49
CA HIS A 175 -13.32 -7.91 19.73
C HIS A 175 -14.45 -8.77 20.34
N VAL A 176 -15.24 -9.41 19.47
CA VAL A 176 -16.37 -10.27 19.89
C VAL A 176 -15.88 -11.71 19.94
N GLY A 177 -15.80 -12.25 21.16
CA GLY A 177 -15.33 -13.61 21.39
C GLY A 177 -16.28 -14.69 20.85
N ALA A 178 -15.73 -15.86 20.52
CA ALA A 178 -16.47 -17.04 20.09
C ALA A 178 -17.68 -17.42 20.98
N PRO A 179 -17.67 -17.24 22.32
CA PRO A 179 -18.85 -17.50 23.16
C PRO A 179 -20.06 -16.64 22.79
N VAL A 180 -19.85 -15.37 22.45
CA VAL A 180 -20.94 -14.45 22.06
C VAL A 180 -21.54 -14.88 20.73
N ILE A 181 -20.69 -15.23 19.76
CA ILE A 181 -21.11 -15.72 18.43
C ILE A 181 -21.92 -17.02 18.58
N ARG A 182 -21.45 -17.96 19.40
CA ARG A 182 -22.21 -19.21 19.67
C ARG A 182 -23.56 -18.94 20.30
N ALA A 183 -23.63 -18.04 21.27
CA ALA A 183 -24.89 -17.71 21.94
C ALA A 183 -25.89 -17.00 21.00
N MET A 184 -25.43 -16.10 20.13
CA MET A 184 -26.29 -15.46 19.13
C MET A 184 -26.74 -16.44 18.05
N LYS A 185 -25.90 -17.43 17.68
CA LYS A 185 -26.30 -18.53 16.80
C LYS A 185 -27.40 -19.40 17.43
N GLN A 186 -27.23 -19.79 18.70
CA GLN A 186 -28.24 -20.55 19.45
C GLN A 186 -29.55 -19.78 19.62
N ALA A 187 -29.49 -18.46 19.73
CA ALA A 187 -30.66 -17.59 19.81
C ALA A 187 -31.35 -17.35 18.45
N GLY A 188 -30.89 -17.96 17.36
CA GLY A 188 -31.47 -17.81 16.01
C GLY A 188 -31.24 -16.44 15.37
N VAL A 189 -30.33 -15.63 15.92
CA VAL A 189 -30.08 -14.26 15.42
C VAL A 189 -29.10 -14.27 14.25
N ILE A 190 -28.12 -15.18 14.28
CA ILE A 190 -27.08 -15.29 13.25
C ILE A 190 -26.84 -16.74 12.85
N GLU A 191 -26.34 -16.93 11.64
CA GLU A 191 -25.80 -18.21 11.15
C GLU A 191 -24.30 -18.10 10.94
N VAL A 192 -23.59 -19.23 11.09
CA VAL A 192 -22.16 -19.29 10.78
C VAL A 192 -21.95 -20.31 9.66
N ASP A 193 -21.76 -19.81 8.45
CA ASP A 193 -21.54 -20.60 7.25
C ASP A 193 -20.05 -20.79 6.99
N SER A 194 -19.72 -21.92 6.38
CA SER A 194 -18.42 -22.14 5.76
C SER A 194 -18.50 -21.87 4.25
N TYR A 195 -17.57 -21.09 3.71
CA TYR A 195 -17.43 -20.87 2.27
C TYR A 195 -16.00 -21.17 1.82
N THR A 196 -15.86 -21.62 0.59
CA THR A 196 -14.58 -21.77 -0.11
C THR A 196 -14.18 -20.42 -0.70
N ASP A 197 -12.91 -20.03 -0.56
CA ASP A 197 -12.30 -18.71 -0.85
C ASP A 197 -12.49 -18.09 -2.25
N LEU A 198 -13.31 -18.72 -3.11
CA LEU A 198 -13.63 -18.22 -4.45
C LEU A 198 -14.63 -17.06 -4.44
N ARG A 199 -15.23 -16.72 -3.30
CA ARG A 199 -16.25 -15.67 -3.19
C ARG A 199 -15.75 -14.49 -2.36
N ASN A 200 -16.20 -13.29 -2.74
CA ASN A 200 -15.91 -12.09 -1.97
C ASN A 200 -16.39 -12.28 -0.52
N PRO A 201 -15.53 -11.99 0.49
CA PRO A 201 -15.85 -12.19 1.90
C PRO A 201 -17.05 -11.37 2.40
N VAL A 202 -17.52 -10.40 1.61
CA VAL A 202 -18.62 -9.52 1.93
C VAL A 202 -19.61 -9.56 0.77
N SER A 203 -20.72 -10.29 0.93
CA SER A 203 -21.87 -10.15 0.04
C SER A 203 -22.71 -8.98 0.55
N VAL A 204 -22.46 -7.79 0.02
CA VAL A 204 -23.33 -6.65 0.27
C VAL A 204 -24.46 -6.73 -0.76
N SER A 205 -25.72 -6.87 -0.32
CA SER A 205 -26.84 -6.54 -1.20
C SER A 205 -26.58 -5.12 -1.73
N PRO A 206 -26.73 -4.86 -3.04
CA PRO A 206 -26.70 -3.51 -3.57
C PRO A 206 -27.97 -2.79 -3.12
N ASP A 207 -28.14 -2.61 -1.80
CA ASP A 207 -29.03 -1.60 -1.30
C ASP A 207 -28.53 -0.28 -1.88
N ALA A 208 -29.49 0.52 -2.34
CA ALA A 208 -29.31 1.87 -2.82
C ALA A 208 -28.68 2.72 -1.71
N ALA A 209 -27.39 2.52 -1.44
CA ALA A 209 -26.58 3.41 -0.65
C ALA A 209 -26.71 4.76 -1.34
N GLU A 210 -27.31 5.73 -0.65
CA GLU A 210 -27.44 7.12 -1.10
C GLU A 210 -26.20 7.49 -1.89
N ARG A 211 -26.34 7.58 -3.22
CA ARG A 211 -25.23 7.98 -4.08
C ARG A 211 -24.85 9.37 -3.61
N LYS A 212 -23.77 9.49 -2.85
CA LYS A 212 -23.29 10.78 -2.38
C LYS A 212 -23.05 11.65 -3.61
N THR A 213 -23.79 12.74 -3.71
CA THR A 213 -23.60 13.71 -4.77
C THR A 213 -22.23 14.35 -4.58
N LEU A 214 -21.39 14.27 -5.60
CA LEU A 214 -20.08 14.93 -5.58
C LEU A 214 -20.27 16.45 -5.52
N SER A 215 -19.37 17.13 -4.80
CA SER A 215 -19.32 18.60 -4.88
C SER A 215 -18.92 19.05 -6.28
N PRO A 216 -19.20 20.29 -6.70
CA PRO A 216 -18.77 20.80 -8.01
C PRO A 216 -17.26 20.69 -8.25
N ALA A 217 -16.44 20.84 -7.20
CA ALA A 217 -15.00 20.65 -7.29
C ALA A 217 -14.63 19.18 -7.56
N GLN A 218 -15.25 18.24 -6.84
CA GLN A 218 -15.04 16.80 -7.03
C GLN A 218 -15.52 16.32 -8.39
N GLN A 219 -16.68 16.80 -8.85
CA GLN A 219 -17.26 16.46 -10.14
C GLN A 219 -16.34 16.90 -11.29
N ARG A 220 -15.84 18.14 -11.26
CA ARG A 220 -14.85 18.64 -12.24
C ARG A 220 -13.61 17.76 -12.36
N ILE A 221 -13.12 17.21 -11.25
CA ILE A 221 -11.96 16.31 -11.26
C ILE A 221 -12.32 14.98 -11.95
N SER A 222 -13.47 14.41 -11.58
CA SER A 222 -13.96 13.16 -12.19
C SER A 222 -14.17 13.32 -13.69
N ASP A 223 -14.84 14.39 -14.12
CA ASP A 223 -15.09 14.71 -15.54
C ASP A 223 -13.78 14.87 -16.30
N ALA A 224 -12.87 15.69 -15.78
CA ALA A 224 -11.57 15.93 -16.40
C ALA A 224 -10.74 14.66 -16.66
N VAL A 225 -10.74 13.71 -15.73
CA VAL A 225 -9.99 12.45 -15.89
C VAL A 225 -10.68 11.54 -16.90
N VAL A 226 -12.01 11.41 -16.81
CA VAL A 226 -12.80 10.55 -17.70
C VAL A 226 -12.77 11.06 -19.14
N GLU A 227 -12.96 12.36 -19.35
CA GLU A 227 -12.87 12.99 -20.68
C GLU A 227 -11.48 12.80 -21.31
N SER A 228 -10.40 12.92 -20.51
CA SER A 228 -9.03 12.68 -20.99
C SER A 228 -8.84 11.23 -21.45
N PHE A 229 -9.41 10.28 -20.72
CA PHE A 229 -9.40 8.86 -21.07
C PHE A 229 -10.19 8.59 -22.35
N GLU A 230 -11.44 9.08 -22.43
CA GLU A 230 -12.33 8.88 -23.58
C GLU A 230 -11.79 9.54 -24.85
N ALA A 231 -11.11 10.68 -24.73
CA ALA A 231 -10.44 11.36 -25.84
C ALA A 231 -9.12 10.69 -26.28
N GLY A 232 -8.75 9.53 -25.72
CA GLY A 232 -7.51 8.82 -26.07
C GLY A 232 -6.24 9.56 -25.65
N ARG A 233 -6.33 10.51 -24.70
CA ARG A 233 -5.21 11.30 -24.17
C ARG A 233 -5.04 11.01 -22.68
N PRO A 234 -4.80 9.75 -22.27
CA PRO A 234 -4.62 9.43 -20.86
C PRO A 234 -3.37 10.12 -20.32
N GLY A 235 -3.43 10.56 -19.06
CA GLY A 235 -2.34 11.29 -18.41
C GLY A 235 -2.27 11.03 -16.92
N VAL A 236 -1.35 11.73 -16.26
CA VAL A 236 -1.19 11.68 -14.81
C VAL A 236 -1.87 12.89 -14.17
N THR A 237 -2.75 12.63 -13.21
CA THR A 237 -3.47 13.66 -12.45
C THR A 237 -3.11 13.56 -10.98
N LEU A 238 -2.72 14.67 -10.36
CA LEU A 238 -2.48 14.78 -8.93
C LEU A 238 -3.65 15.52 -8.27
N ILE A 239 -4.28 14.88 -7.30
CA ILE A 239 -5.33 15.45 -6.45
C ILE A 239 -4.72 15.76 -5.08
N ARG A 240 -4.42 17.03 -4.84
CA ARG A 240 -4.03 17.54 -3.52
C ARG A 240 -5.31 17.86 -2.73
N GLY A 241 -5.69 17.01 -1.79
CA GLY A 241 -6.91 17.22 -1.02
C GLY A 241 -6.69 16.99 0.47
N ILE A 242 -7.01 17.98 1.30
CA ILE A 242 -6.87 17.87 2.75
C ILE A 242 -7.70 16.70 3.31
N THR A 243 -7.33 16.17 4.47
CA THR A 243 -8.09 15.09 5.11
C THR A 243 -9.54 15.55 5.35
N GLY A 244 -10.52 14.75 4.93
CA GLY A 244 -11.95 15.10 4.98
C GLY A 244 -12.51 15.77 3.72
N SER A 245 -11.69 16.02 2.69
CA SER A 245 -12.14 16.58 1.39
C SER A 245 -12.90 15.59 0.49
N GLY A 246 -13.00 14.32 0.89
CA GLY A 246 -13.74 13.30 0.15
C GLY A 246 -13.03 12.76 -1.10
N LYS A 247 -11.68 12.75 -1.14
CA LYS A 247 -10.90 12.18 -2.26
C LYS A 247 -11.36 10.77 -2.67
N THR A 248 -11.70 9.93 -1.69
CA THR A 248 -12.19 8.56 -1.93
C THR A 248 -13.45 8.53 -2.83
N GLU A 249 -14.37 9.48 -2.67
CA GLU A 249 -15.58 9.56 -3.49
C GLU A 249 -15.25 9.93 -4.95
N VAL A 250 -14.23 10.79 -5.14
CA VAL A 250 -13.69 11.12 -6.47
C VAL A 250 -13.09 9.87 -7.13
N TYR A 251 -12.30 9.09 -6.39
CA TYR A 251 -11.71 7.85 -6.92
C TYR A 251 -12.79 6.85 -7.34
N ILE A 252 -13.79 6.62 -6.47
CA ILE A 252 -14.91 5.72 -6.75
C ILE A 252 -15.68 6.19 -7.99
N SER A 253 -15.93 7.49 -8.14
CA SER A 253 -16.59 8.06 -9.32
C SER A 253 -15.79 7.83 -10.60
N ILE A 254 -14.48 8.10 -10.59
CA ILE A 254 -13.59 7.89 -11.74
C ILE A 254 -13.58 6.40 -12.14
N ILE A 255 -13.33 5.52 -11.16
CA ILE A 255 -13.27 4.07 -11.39
C ILE A 255 -14.62 3.57 -11.92
N SER A 256 -15.74 3.99 -11.31
CA SER A 256 -17.08 3.59 -11.74
C SER A 256 -17.38 3.98 -13.18
N ARG A 257 -17.08 5.23 -13.57
CA ARG A 257 -17.32 5.72 -14.93
C ARG A 257 -16.45 5.02 -15.96
N ILE A 258 -15.16 4.82 -15.67
CA ILE A 258 -14.25 4.11 -16.57
C ILE A 258 -14.65 2.63 -16.70
N CYS A 259 -14.98 1.95 -15.60
CA CYS A 259 -15.42 0.56 -15.64
C CYS A 259 -16.73 0.34 -16.40
N ARG A 260 -17.66 1.32 -16.43
CA ARG A 260 -18.87 1.26 -17.27
C ARG A 260 -18.57 1.13 -18.77
N SER A 261 -17.40 1.57 -19.22
CA SER A 261 -16.93 1.39 -20.61
C SER A 261 -16.28 0.02 -20.87
N GLY A 262 -16.45 -0.95 -19.97
CA GLY A 262 -15.87 -2.31 -20.09
C GLY A 262 -14.38 -2.38 -19.73
N ARG A 263 -13.85 -1.33 -19.10
CA ARG A 263 -12.44 -1.21 -18.67
C ARG A 263 -12.26 -1.69 -17.23
N GLN A 264 -11.01 -1.92 -16.86
CA GLN A 264 -10.61 -2.40 -15.54
C GLN A 264 -9.79 -1.33 -14.80
N ALA A 265 -9.72 -1.41 -13.48
CA ALA A 265 -9.09 -0.40 -12.64
C ALA A 265 -8.27 -0.99 -11.49
N ILE A 266 -7.10 -0.40 -11.25
CA ILE A 266 -6.25 -0.75 -10.10
C ILE A 266 -6.35 0.39 -9.08
N MET A 267 -6.67 0.06 -7.83
CA MET A 267 -6.67 0.99 -6.70
C MET A 267 -5.58 0.57 -5.72
N LEU A 268 -4.51 1.36 -5.66
CA LEU A 268 -3.46 1.16 -4.68
C LEU A 268 -3.79 1.94 -3.41
N ILE A 269 -3.71 1.24 -2.28
CA ILE A 269 -3.84 1.80 -0.94
C ILE A 269 -2.66 1.29 -0.12
N PRO A 270 -1.99 2.12 0.70
CA PRO A 270 -0.93 1.65 1.58
C PRO A 270 -1.45 0.50 2.46
N GLU A 271 -0.62 -0.50 2.71
CA GLU A 271 -1.07 -1.72 3.42
C GLU A 271 -1.64 -1.40 4.81
N ILE A 272 -1.06 -0.41 5.50
CA ILE A 272 -1.48 0.09 6.80
C ILE A 272 -2.81 0.88 6.71
N ALA A 273 -3.05 1.53 5.58
CA ALA A 273 -4.24 2.33 5.32
C ALA A 273 -5.41 1.52 4.73
N LEU A 274 -5.19 0.25 4.39
CA LEU A 274 -6.20 -0.68 3.91
C LEU A 274 -7.17 -1.05 5.04
N THR A 275 -7.99 -0.07 5.43
CA THR A 275 -8.99 -0.24 6.47
C THR A 275 -10.20 -0.96 5.91
N TYR A 276 -10.82 -1.78 6.75
CA TYR A 276 -12.06 -2.47 6.39
C TYR A 276 -13.18 -1.52 5.96
N GLN A 277 -13.25 -0.32 6.54
CA GLN A 277 -14.21 0.72 6.11
C GLN A 277 -14.00 1.13 4.66
N THR A 278 -12.74 1.26 4.22
CA THR A 278 -12.44 1.59 2.82
C THR A 278 -12.87 0.44 1.92
N LEU A 279 -12.54 -0.80 2.29
CA LEU A 279 -12.95 -1.99 1.53
C LEU A 279 -14.48 -2.09 1.39
N LEU A 280 -15.21 -1.92 2.49
CA LEU A 280 -16.68 -1.93 2.48
C LEU A 280 -17.27 -0.90 1.52
N ARG A 281 -16.70 0.31 1.45
CA ARG A 281 -17.16 1.32 0.50
C ARG A 281 -17.03 0.83 -0.93
N PHE A 282 -15.89 0.26 -1.30
CA PHE A 282 -15.71 -0.30 -2.64
C PHE A 282 -16.65 -1.48 -2.93
N TYR A 283 -16.81 -2.43 -1.99
CA TYR A 283 -17.76 -3.53 -2.17
C TYR A 283 -19.19 -3.04 -2.37
N ARG A 284 -19.63 -2.00 -1.65
CA ARG A 284 -20.95 -1.39 -1.85
C ARG A 284 -21.13 -0.76 -3.23
N HIS A 285 -20.07 -0.19 -3.80
CA HIS A 285 -20.16 0.51 -5.10
C HIS A 285 -20.04 -0.41 -6.32
N PHE A 286 -19.33 -1.52 -6.19
CA PHE A 286 -18.90 -2.34 -7.33
C PHE A 286 -19.27 -3.82 -7.19
N GLY A 287 -19.81 -4.23 -6.04
CA GLY A 287 -20.32 -5.58 -5.80
C GLY A 287 -19.25 -6.67 -5.94
N ASP A 288 -19.65 -7.78 -6.57
CA ASP A 288 -18.83 -9.00 -6.68
C ASP A 288 -17.67 -8.91 -7.69
N ARG A 289 -17.63 -7.85 -8.52
CA ARG A 289 -16.59 -7.61 -9.53
C ARG A 289 -15.37 -6.85 -8.98
N VAL A 290 -15.33 -6.59 -7.67
CA VAL A 290 -14.13 -6.13 -6.95
C VAL A 290 -13.40 -7.31 -6.34
N SER A 291 -12.08 -7.25 -6.33
CA SER A 291 -11.25 -8.10 -5.48
C SER A 291 -10.24 -7.28 -4.69
N VAL A 292 -9.78 -7.84 -3.58
CA VAL A 292 -8.81 -7.23 -2.68
C VAL A 292 -7.60 -8.15 -2.56
N ILE A 293 -6.40 -7.59 -2.69
CA ILE A 293 -5.14 -8.26 -2.36
C ILE A 293 -4.52 -7.55 -1.16
N ASN A 294 -4.09 -8.31 -0.15
CA ASN A 294 -3.33 -7.79 0.98
C ASN A 294 -2.34 -8.86 1.49
N SER A 295 -1.52 -8.50 2.48
CA SER A 295 -0.54 -9.41 3.08
C SER A 295 -1.15 -10.54 3.90
N SER A 296 -2.37 -10.36 4.42
CA SER A 296 -3.08 -11.41 5.18
C SER A 296 -3.55 -12.57 4.29
N LEU A 297 -3.60 -12.38 2.97
CA LEU A 297 -3.86 -13.46 2.02
C LEU A 297 -2.62 -14.36 1.87
N SER A 298 -2.87 -15.65 1.91
CA SER A 298 -1.96 -16.71 1.52
C SER A 298 -1.60 -16.63 0.03
N GLU A 299 -0.48 -17.26 -0.34
CA GLU A 299 -0.03 -17.30 -1.74
C GLU A 299 -1.04 -18.00 -2.67
N SER A 300 -1.81 -18.97 -2.17
CA SER A 300 -2.89 -19.60 -2.92
C SER A 300 -4.07 -18.65 -3.14
N GLU A 301 -4.50 -17.91 -2.11
CA GLU A 301 -5.60 -16.95 -2.25
C GLU A 301 -5.21 -15.81 -3.20
N LYS A 302 -3.96 -15.34 -3.14
CA LYS A 302 -3.42 -14.42 -4.13
C LYS A 302 -3.43 -15.03 -5.53
N ALA A 303 -3.10 -16.32 -5.69
CA ALA A 303 -3.19 -17.02 -6.97
C ALA A 303 -4.61 -17.01 -7.52
N ASP A 304 -5.58 -17.27 -6.67
CA ASP A 304 -6.99 -17.32 -7.05
C ASP A 304 -7.50 -15.95 -7.51
N GLN A 305 -7.21 -14.87 -6.78
CA GLN A 305 -7.61 -13.52 -7.21
C GLN A 305 -6.96 -13.12 -8.54
N TRP A 306 -5.73 -13.56 -8.75
CA TRP A 306 -5.00 -13.33 -9.99
C TRP A 306 -5.64 -14.09 -11.16
N GLU A 307 -6.06 -15.34 -10.95
CA GLU A 307 -6.74 -16.13 -11.98
C GLU A 307 -8.14 -15.57 -12.30
N ARG A 308 -8.88 -15.11 -11.29
CA ARG A 308 -10.15 -14.38 -11.49
C ARG A 308 -9.95 -13.12 -12.35
N ALA A 309 -8.88 -12.37 -12.09
CA ALA A 309 -8.50 -11.21 -12.90
C ALA A 309 -8.22 -11.60 -14.35
N ARG A 310 -7.43 -12.67 -14.55
CA ARG A 310 -7.09 -13.18 -15.89
C ARG A 310 -8.32 -13.65 -16.66
N ARG A 311 -9.30 -14.26 -15.99
CA ARG A 311 -10.58 -14.70 -16.58
C ARG A 311 -11.55 -13.54 -16.85
N GLY A 312 -11.23 -12.33 -16.42
CA GLY A 312 -12.10 -11.17 -16.56
C GLY A 312 -13.31 -11.21 -15.61
N GLU A 313 -13.23 -11.97 -14.53
CA GLU A 313 -14.28 -12.07 -13.50
C GLU A 313 -14.29 -10.87 -12.54
N ILE A 314 -13.25 -10.04 -12.57
CA ILE A 314 -13.14 -8.82 -11.78
C ILE A 314 -12.77 -7.62 -12.66
N ASP A 315 -13.33 -6.46 -12.32
CA ASP A 315 -13.03 -5.18 -12.97
C ASP A 315 -12.14 -4.29 -12.13
N VAL A 316 -12.17 -4.45 -10.80
CA VAL A 316 -11.44 -3.60 -9.87
C VAL A 316 -10.61 -4.46 -8.94
N ILE A 317 -9.32 -4.15 -8.84
CA ILE A 317 -8.44 -4.74 -7.82
C ILE A 317 -8.00 -3.65 -6.85
N ILE A 318 -8.09 -3.94 -5.56
CA ILE A 318 -7.67 -3.04 -4.49
C ILE A 318 -6.54 -3.71 -3.73
N GLY A 319 -5.43 -3.01 -3.48
CA GLY A 319 -4.38 -3.60 -2.67
C GLY A 319 -3.13 -2.74 -2.52
N PRO A 320 -2.06 -3.30 -1.94
CA PRO A 320 -0.78 -2.63 -1.82
C PRO A 320 -0.07 -2.60 -3.18
N ARG A 321 1.19 -2.16 -3.19
CA ARG A 321 2.02 -2.04 -4.40
C ARG A 321 2.04 -3.26 -5.33
N SER A 322 1.90 -4.48 -4.81
CA SER A 322 1.91 -5.72 -5.61
C SER A 322 0.66 -5.88 -6.50
N ALA A 323 -0.44 -5.18 -6.20
CA ALA A 323 -1.64 -5.18 -7.03
C ALA A 323 -1.41 -4.57 -8.42
N LEU A 324 -0.33 -3.80 -8.61
CA LEU A 324 0.07 -3.26 -9.92
C LEU A 324 0.25 -4.32 -11.00
N PHE A 325 0.64 -5.53 -10.64
CA PHE A 325 0.94 -6.61 -11.58
C PHE A 325 -0.26 -7.50 -11.90
N THR A 326 -1.47 -7.07 -11.49
CA THR A 326 -2.72 -7.78 -11.79
C THR A 326 -2.97 -7.81 -13.31
N PRO A 327 -3.39 -8.96 -13.87
CA PRO A 327 -3.50 -9.17 -15.33
C PRO A 327 -4.77 -8.55 -15.90
N PHE A 328 -4.80 -7.22 -15.92
CA PHE A 328 -5.87 -6.45 -16.54
C PHE A 328 -5.52 -6.08 -17.97
N GLU A 329 -6.08 -6.84 -18.91
CA GLU A 329 -5.93 -6.62 -20.34
C GLU A 329 -6.52 -5.26 -20.77
N ARG A 330 -7.65 -4.87 -20.16
CA ARG A 330 -8.41 -3.65 -20.50
C ARG A 330 -8.27 -2.57 -19.44
N LEU A 331 -7.08 -2.39 -18.88
CA LEU A 331 -6.81 -1.37 -17.86
C LEU A 331 -7.15 0.04 -18.38
N GLY A 332 -8.02 0.75 -17.66
CA GLY A 332 -8.41 2.13 -17.98
C GLY A 332 -7.88 3.15 -16.98
N VAL A 333 -7.69 2.77 -15.71
CA VAL A 333 -7.17 3.69 -14.68
C VAL A 333 -6.39 2.96 -13.59
N ILE A 334 -5.33 3.61 -13.10
CA ILE A 334 -4.65 3.27 -11.86
C ILE A 334 -4.80 4.45 -10.90
N VAL A 335 -5.37 4.21 -9.73
CA VAL A 335 -5.48 5.19 -8.66
C VAL A 335 -4.50 4.81 -7.55
N ILE A 336 -3.78 5.80 -7.01
CA ILE A 336 -2.86 5.63 -5.88
C ILE A 336 -3.28 6.60 -4.78
N ASP A 337 -3.81 6.08 -3.68
CA ASP A 337 -4.13 6.89 -2.51
C ASP A 337 -2.92 7.04 -1.59
N GLU A 338 -2.87 8.14 -0.84
CA GLU A 338 -1.72 8.51 -0.02
C GLU A 338 -0.38 8.32 -0.75
N GLU A 339 -0.29 8.85 -1.98
CA GLU A 339 0.83 8.64 -2.92
C GLU A 339 2.22 8.95 -2.32
N HIS A 340 2.28 9.79 -1.30
CA HIS A 340 3.49 10.19 -0.60
C HIS A 340 4.06 9.11 0.34
N GLU A 341 3.32 8.03 0.58
CA GLU A 341 3.63 7.04 1.59
C GLU A 341 4.80 6.13 1.14
N ASN A 342 5.73 5.87 2.07
CA ASN A 342 7.00 5.21 1.77
C ASN A 342 6.86 3.70 1.47
N SER A 343 5.80 3.02 1.93
CA SER A 343 5.54 1.61 1.60
C SER A 343 5.32 1.38 0.10
N TYR A 344 5.09 2.44 -0.70
CA TYR A 344 5.13 2.33 -2.16
C TYR A 344 6.52 2.09 -2.73
N LYS A 345 7.60 2.26 -1.95
CA LYS A 345 8.96 1.85 -2.32
C LYS A 345 9.20 0.39 -1.94
N ASN A 346 9.52 -0.44 -2.93
CA ASN A 346 9.97 -1.80 -2.68
C ASN A 346 11.43 -1.80 -2.20
N GLU A 347 11.69 -2.46 -1.07
CA GLU A 347 13.03 -2.55 -0.47
C GLU A 347 13.85 -3.72 -1.01
N SER A 348 13.19 -4.78 -1.49
CA SER A 348 13.84 -5.90 -2.16
C SER A 348 14.14 -5.58 -3.63
N MET A 349 15.06 -6.30 -4.26
CA MET A 349 15.28 -6.17 -5.70
C MET A 349 14.09 -6.76 -6.48
N PRO A 350 13.59 -6.09 -7.54
CA PRO A 350 13.95 -4.73 -7.96
C PRO A 350 13.38 -3.70 -6.98
N LYS A 351 14.17 -2.69 -6.60
CA LYS A 351 13.75 -1.64 -5.67
C LYS A 351 12.82 -0.62 -6.34
N TYR A 352 11.75 -1.09 -6.95
CA TYR A 352 10.83 -0.25 -7.73
C TYR A 352 10.00 0.67 -6.84
N HIS A 353 9.57 1.80 -7.39
CA HIS A 353 8.60 2.69 -6.75
C HIS A 353 7.23 2.50 -7.42
N ALA A 354 6.20 2.17 -6.65
CA ALA A 354 4.88 1.83 -7.19
C ALA A 354 4.31 2.93 -8.09
N ARG A 355 4.42 4.21 -7.68
CA ARG A 355 4.06 5.37 -8.52
C ARG A 355 4.72 5.37 -9.91
N GLU A 356 6.04 5.24 -9.98
CA GLU A 356 6.74 5.26 -11.27
C GLU A 356 6.36 4.06 -12.13
N THR A 357 6.26 2.88 -11.51
CA THR A 357 5.81 1.66 -12.18
C THR A 357 4.37 1.77 -12.67
N ALA A 358 3.47 2.41 -11.90
CA ALA A 358 2.09 2.67 -12.29
C ALA A 358 2.03 3.56 -13.53
N ILE A 359 2.80 4.65 -13.55
CA ILE A 359 2.89 5.56 -14.70
C ILE A 359 3.39 4.81 -15.94
N GLN A 360 4.40 3.94 -15.79
CA GLN A 360 4.90 3.14 -16.90
C GLN A 360 3.86 2.11 -17.40
N ILE A 361 3.20 1.39 -16.49
CA ILE A 361 2.12 0.45 -16.83
C ILE A 361 1.00 1.18 -17.57
N ALA A 362 0.58 2.33 -17.05
CA ALA A 362 -0.46 3.14 -17.64
C ALA A 362 -0.09 3.65 -19.04
N ARG A 363 1.15 4.10 -19.24
CA ARG A 363 1.69 4.47 -20.55
C ARG A 363 1.67 3.31 -21.54
N MET A 364 2.07 2.11 -21.10
CA MET A 364 2.08 0.90 -21.94
C MET A 364 0.67 0.38 -22.27
N ARG A 365 -0.33 0.71 -21.44
CA ARG A 365 -1.73 0.25 -21.56
C ARG A 365 -2.70 1.29 -22.13
N GLY A 366 -2.28 2.55 -22.24
CA GLY A 366 -3.19 3.66 -22.54
C GLY A 366 -4.17 3.95 -21.41
N ALA A 367 -3.78 3.74 -20.15
CA ALA A 367 -4.60 4.00 -18.97
C ALA A 367 -4.26 5.36 -18.32
N CYS A 368 -5.19 5.92 -17.55
CA CYS A 368 -4.93 7.11 -16.74
C CYS A 368 -4.26 6.75 -15.40
N VAL A 369 -3.53 7.71 -14.81
CA VAL A 369 -3.03 7.61 -13.43
C VAL A 369 -3.60 8.74 -12.59
N VAL A 370 -4.19 8.40 -11.45
CA VAL A 370 -4.67 9.37 -10.46
C VAL A 370 -3.88 9.19 -9.18
N LEU A 371 -3.15 10.23 -8.80
CA LEU A 371 -2.38 10.31 -7.56
C LEU A 371 -3.16 11.14 -6.56
N GLY A 372 -3.38 10.59 -5.37
CA GLY A 372 -4.15 11.23 -4.33
C GLY A 372 -3.32 11.41 -3.08
N SER A 373 -3.29 12.62 -2.52
CA SER A 373 -2.60 12.88 -1.26
C SER A 373 -3.07 14.17 -0.61
N ALA A 374 -3.10 14.22 0.73
CA ALA A 374 -3.20 15.50 1.44
C ALA A 374 -1.86 16.26 1.46
N THR A 375 -0.77 15.50 1.48
CA THR A 375 0.62 15.97 1.50
C THR A 375 1.38 15.29 0.37
N PRO A 376 1.20 15.72 -0.89
CA PRO A 376 1.87 15.07 -2.03
C PRO A 376 3.37 14.98 -1.84
N SER A 377 4.01 13.95 -2.42
CA SER A 377 5.46 13.88 -2.45
C SER A 377 6.06 15.10 -3.17
N MET A 378 7.28 15.49 -2.79
CA MET A 378 7.95 16.63 -3.41
C MET A 378 8.11 16.42 -4.93
N GLU A 379 8.41 15.20 -5.37
CA GLU A 379 8.56 14.88 -6.78
C GLU A 379 7.24 14.96 -7.54
N SER A 380 6.14 14.44 -6.97
CA SER A 380 4.84 14.50 -7.64
C SER A 380 4.31 15.92 -7.71
N TYR A 381 4.48 16.70 -6.64
CA TYR A 381 4.07 18.09 -6.59
C TYR A 381 4.90 18.96 -7.53
N TYR A 382 6.22 18.77 -7.57
CA TYR A 382 7.11 19.47 -8.51
C TYR A 382 6.67 19.26 -9.96
N ARG A 383 6.45 18.00 -10.38
CA ARG A 383 5.98 17.68 -11.73
C ARG A 383 4.61 18.28 -12.05
N ALA A 384 3.72 18.32 -11.06
CA ALA A 384 2.42 18.95 -11.21
C ALA A 384 2.52 20.47 -11.40
N LEU A 385 3.41 21.14 -10.66
CA LEU A 385 3.65 22.58 -10.81
C LEU A 385 4.31 22.94 -12.16
N HIS A 386 5.08 22.01 -12.74
CA HIS A 386 5.70 22.18 -14.06
C HIS A 386 4.79 21.74 -15.22
N GLY A 387 3.54 21.35 -14.94
CA GLY A 387 2.57 20.95 -15.95
C GLY A 387 2.77 19.54 -16.53
N GLU A 388 3.73 18.76 -16.03
CA GLU A 388 3.88 17.35 -16.41
C GLU A 388 2.69 16.52 -15.89
N TYR A 389 2.18 16.84 -14.70
CA TYR A 389 0.96 16.26 -14.14
C TYR A 389 -0.14 17.32 -14.07
N ARG A 390 -1.39 16.92 -14.31
CA ARG A 390 -2.53 17.80 -14.09
C ARG A 390 -2.80 17.93 -12.60
N LEU A 391 -2.75 19.14 -12.04
CA LEU A 391 -3.00 19.39 -10.62
C LEU A 391 -4.47 19.78 -10.37
N PHE A 392 -5.09 19.15 -9.38
CA PHE A 392 -6.33 19.59 -8.77
C PHE A 392 -6.17 19.76 -7.26
N THR A 393 -6.89 20.71 -6.68
CA THR A 393 -6.85 20.99 -5.25
C THR A 393 -8.25 20.95 -4.64
N LEU A 394 -8.36 20.30 -3.48
CA LEU A 394 -9.57 20.21 -2.66
C LEU A 394 -9.25 20.71 -1.25
N ASP A 395 -9.49 21.99 -1.01
CA ASP A 395 -9.12 22.69 0.24
C ASP A 395 -10.23 22.68 1.30
N GLU A 396 -11.42 22.21 0.97
CA GLU A 396 -12.59 22.20 1.87
C GLU A 396 -12.84 20.83 2.49
N ARG A 397 -13.17 20.80 3.79
CA ARG A 397 -13.64 19.58 4.48
C ARG A 397 -15.15 19.44 4.32
N LEU A 398 -15.57 18.49 3.49
CA LEU A 398 -16.99 18.16 3.33
C LEU A 398 -17.60 17.49 4.57
N THR A 399 -16.78 16.87 5.41
CA THR A 399 -17.21 16.23 6.65
C THR A 399 -17.40 17.19 7.83
N GLY A 400 -17.23 18.50 7.62
CA GLY A 400 -17.22 19.51 8.68
C GLY A 400 -15.90 19.54 9.48
N GLY A 401 -15.79 20.55 10.35
CA GLY A 401 -14.65 20.78 11.25
C GLY A 401 -13.63 21.79 10.72
N SER A 402 -13.27 22.78 11.52
CA SER A 402 -12.20 23.73 11.23
C SER A 402 -10.82 23.06 11.31
N LEU A 403 -9.81 23.68 10.70
CA LEU A 403 -8.42 23.33 10.98
C LEU A 403 -8.14 23.55 12.49
N PRO A 404 -7.30 22.71 13.11
CA PRO A 404 -6.95 22.90 14.51
C PRO A 404 -6.21 24.23 14.70
N CYS A 405 -6.49 24.92 15.80
CA CYS A 405 -5.66 26.05 16.22
C CYS A 405 -4.25 25.53 16.54
N THR A 406 -3.24 26.19 16.00
CA THR A 406 -1.82 25.84 16.23
C THR A 406 -1.14 26.94 17.01
N GLU A 407 -0.36 26.55 18.01
CA GLU A 407 0.46 27.45 18.81
C GLU A 407 1.92 26.99 18.75
N ILE A 408 2.84 27.93 18.58
CA ILE A 408 4.29 27.66 18.59
C ILE A 408 4.86 28.22 19.89
N THR A 409 5.34 27.35 20.78
CA THR A 409 6.00 27.75 22.03
C THR A 409 7.52 27.77 21.88
N ASP A 410 8.17 28.87 22.26
CA ASP A 410 9.63 28.97 22.29
C ASP A 410 10.22 28.37 23.59
N MET A 411 10.80 27.18 23.49
CA MET A 411 11.43 26.49 24.64
C MET A 411 12.65 27.22 25.23
N ARG A 412 13.26 28.18 24.51
CA ARG A 412 14.33 29.03 25.06
C ARG A 412 13.79 29.98 26.12
N MET A 413 12.58 30.49 25.91
CA MET A 413 11.90 31.38 26.86
C MET A 413 11.45 30.60 28.10
N GLU A 414 10.98 29.38 27.94
CA GLU A 414 10.69 28.45 29.04
C GLU A 414 11.93 28.27 29.94
N LEU A 415 13.10 28.01 29.34
CA LEU A 415 14.36 27.87 30.09
C LEU A 415 14.76 29.16 30.81
N ARG A 416 14.64 30.32 30.17
CA ARG A 416 14.91 31.63 30.80
C ARG A 416 13.99 31.89 31.99
N ARG A 417 12.74 31.43 31.90
CA ARG A 417 11.74 31.47 32.99
C ARG A 417 11.88 30.33 34.00
N GLY A 418 12.98 29.58 33.94
CA GLY A 418 13.34 28.52 34.89
C GLY A 418 12.74 27.14 34.61
N ASN A 419 11.96 26.96 33.55
CA ASN A 419 11.45 25.64 33.16
C ASN A 419 12.56 24.83 32.48
N ARG A 420 12.97 23.71 33.11
CA ARG A 420 14.01 22.81 32.61
C ARG A 420 13.46 21.48 32.08
N SER A 421 12.13 21.30 32.09
CA SER A 421 11.50 20.07 31.63
C SER A 421 11.52 19.96 30.10
N ILE A 422 11.15 18.77 29.60
CA ILE A 422 11.13 18.48 28.17
C ILE A 422 9.91 19.16 27.49
N LEU A 423 8.83 19.41 28.23
CA LEU A 423 7.59 20.00 27.73
C LEU A 423 7.43 21.45 28.22
N SER A 424 6.77 22.29 27.42
CA SER A 424 6.41 23.64 27.88
C SER A 424 5.33 23.57 28.96
N ARG A 425 5.24 24.61 29.81
CA ARG A 425 4.12 24.75 30.76
C ARG A 425 2.76 24.78 30.07
N SER A 426 2.68 25.41 28.89
CA SER A 426 1.47 25.43 28.07
C SER A 426 1.04 24.02 27.67
N LEU A 427 1.96 23.21 27.15
CA LEU A 427 1.67 21.83 26.75
C LEU A 427 1.30 20.94 27.94
N ASP A 428 1.98 21.08 29.09
CA ASP A 428 1.62 20.36 30.33
C ASP A 428 0.18 20.68 30.77
N SER A 429 -0.18 21.96 30.79
CA SER A 429 -1.54 22.41 31.13
C SER A 429 -2.59 21.87 30.17
N LEU A 430 -2.30 21.85 28.87
CA LEU A 430 -3.21 21.33 27.85
C LEU A 430 -3.38 19.81 27.96
N ILE A 431 -2.31 19.06 28.25
CA ILE A 431 -2.39 17.62 28.52
C ILE A 431 -3.31 17.36 29.71
N ARG A 432 -3.14 18.12 30.80
CA ARG A 432 -3.97 18.01 32.00
C ARG A 432 -5.44 18.26 31.72
N ASP A 433 -5.78 19.35 31.03
CA ASP A 433 -7.16 19.68 30.65
C ASP A 433 -7.81 18.57 29.80
N ARG A 434 -7.06 17.96 28.87
CA ARG A 434 -7.57 16.81 28.09
C ARG A 434 -7.82 15.58 28.97
N LEU A 435 -6.91 15.27 29.88
CA LEU A 435 -7.06 14.13 30.78
C LEU A 435 -8.23 14.31 31.76
N GLU A 436 -8.44 15.53 32.29
CA GLU A 436 -9.57 15.85 33.17
C GLU A 436 -10.93 15.69 32.47
N ARG A 437 -10.97 15.93 31.16
CA ARG A 437 -12.16 15.72 30.32
C ARG A 437 -12.33 14.27 29.83
N GLY A 438 -11.43 13.37 30.21
CA GLY A 438 -11.41 11.99 29.72
C GLY A 438 -11.05 11.86 28.23
N GLU A 439 -10.42 12.89 27.66
CA GLU A 439 -9.98 12.93 26.26
C GLU A 439 -8.55 12.37 26.11
N GLN A 440 -8.12 12.17 24.87
CA GLN A 440 -6.81 11.60 24.56
C GLN A 440 -5.85 12.67 24.02
N THR A 441 -4.57 12.54 24.36
CA THR A 441 -3.49 13.37 23.78
C THR A 441 -2.52 12.49 22.99
N MET A 442 -2.13 12.94 21.79
CA MET A 442 -1.10 12.32 20.98
C MET A 442 0.13 13.21 20.94
N LEU A 443 1.30 12.67 21.31
CA LEU A 443 2.58 13.37 21.25
C LEU A 443 3.45 12.76 20.15
N PHE A 444 3.83 13.59 19.17
CA PHE A 444 4.70 13.17 18.07
C PHE A 444 6.16 13.50 18.38
N LEU A 445 7.05 12.54 18.11
CA LEU A 445 8.49 12.67 18.32
C LEU A 445 9.25 12.19 17.09
N ASN A 446 10.37 12.86 16.79
CA ASN A 446 11.20 12.52 15.63
C ASN A 446 11.92 11.17 15.85
N ARG A 447 11.85 10.29 14.85
CA ARG A 447 12.46 8.94 14.89
C ARG A 447 13.99 8.94 14.70
N ARG A 448 14.54 9.83 13.85
CA ARG A 448 15.97 9.90 13.45
C ARG A 448 16.40 11.35 13.16
N GLY A 449 17.70 11.64 13.25
CA GLY A 449 18.32 12.88 12.74
C GLY A 449 18.55 14.02 13.76
N PHE A 450 17.69 14.16 14.76
CA PHE A 450 17.88 15.15 15.85
C PHE A 450 18.35 14.53 17.16
N ALA A 451 18.17 13.22 17.34
CA ALA A 451 18.61 12.50 18.52
C ALA A 451 20.14 12.54 18.60
N GLY A 452 20.66 13.23 19.62
CA GLY A 452 22.10 13.41 19.81
C GLY A 452 22.70 14.60 19.07
N SER A 453 21.91 15.42 18.37
CA SER A 453 22.40 16.71 17.87
C SER A 453 22.75 17.64 19.04
N VAL A 454 23.82 18.42 18.92
CA VAL A 454 24.25 19.34 19.99
C VAL A 454 23.69 20.73 19.72
N SER A 455 22.92 21.26 20.68
CA SER A 455 22.30 22.58 20.58
C SER A 455 22.48 23.40 21.85
N CYS A 456 22.67 24.71 21.70
CA CYS A 456 22.65 25.67 22.80
C CYS A 456 21.22 25.99 23.22
N ARG A 457 20.91 25.79 24.50
CA ARG A 457 19.57 26.07 25.04
C ARG A 457 19.31 27.57 25.30
N SER A 458 20.35 28.42 25.24
CA SER A 458 20.23 29.86 25.48
C SER A 458 19.88 30.67 24.22
N CYS A 459 20.58 30.43 23.11
CA CYS A 459 20.34 31.12 21.84
C CYS A 459 19.65 30.25 20.78
N GLY A 460 19.73 28.92 20.89
CA GLY A 460 19.21 27.98 19.90
C GLY A 460 20.24 27.54 18.84
N PHE A 461 21.50 27.97 18.96
CA PHE A 461 22.58 27.56 18.06
C PHE A 461 22.71 26.03 17.99
N VAL A 462 22.77 25.48 16.79
CA VAL A 462 22.98 24.04 16.54
C VAL A 462 24.38 23.85 15.97
N VAL A 463 25.15 22.90 16.53
CA VAL A 463 26.48 22.58 16.01
C VAL A 463 26.34 21.84 14.67
N LYS A 464 26.73 22.50 13.58
CA LYS A 464 26.66 21.98 12.22
C LYS A 464 28.03 21.57 11.69
N CYS A 465 28.01 20.68 10.69
CA CYS A 465 29.19 20.32 9.94
C CYS A 465 29.62 21.47 9.01
N PRO A 466 30.91 21.89 9.01
CA PRO A 466 31.39 22.97 8.15
C PRO A 466 31.37 22.63 6.66
N HIS A 467 31.32 21.34 6.30
CA HIS A 467 31.32 20.89 4.90
C HIS A 467 29.91 20.67 4.31
N CYS A 468 28.91 20.43 5.16
CA CYS A 468 27.59 19.97 4.70
C CYS A 468 26.42 20.80 5.23
N ASP A 469 26.66 21.74 6.17
CA ASP A 469 25.64 22.53 6.86
C ASP A 469 24.52 21.70 7.56
N VAL A 470 24.80 20.43 7.84
CA VAL A 470 23.89 19.51 8.58
C VAL A 470 24.27 19.43 10.06
N PRO A 471 23.30 19.24 10.98
CA PRO A 471 23.58 19.01 12.39
C PRO A 471 24.53 17.82 12.60
N MET A 472 25.52 17.98 13.48
CA MET A 472 26.43 16.89 13.84
C MET A 472 25.83 16.02 14.95
N SER A 473 26.02 14.70 14.85
CA SER A 473 25.54 13.73 15.85
C SER A 473 26.61 13.43 16.89
N LEU A 474 26.27 13.54 18.18
CA LEU A 474 27.15 13.18 19.28
C LEU A 474 27.18 11.67 19.51
N HIS A 475 28.37 11.08 19.45
CA HIS A 475 28.64 9.67 19.73
C HIS A 475 29.26 9.47 21.12
N ARG A 476 29.35 8.21 21.57
CA ARG A 476 30.02 7.85 22.83
C ARG A 476 31.48 8.34 22.82
N GLY A 477 31.92 8.93 23.93
CA GLY A 477 33.27 9.50 24.05
C GLY A 477 33.39 11.00 23.71
N GLY A 478 32.27 11.72 23.53
CA GLY A 478 32.28 13.18 23.32
C GLY A 478 32.62 13.62 21.90
N ARG A 479 32.76 12.66 20.97
CA ARG A 479 33.03 12.90 19.56
C ARG A 479 31.73 13.14 18.80
N MET A 480 31.67 14.23 18.06
CA MET A 480 30.61 14.54 17.11
C MET A 480 31.02 14.06 15.72
N VAL A 481 30.08 13.48 14.97
CA VAL A 481 30.33 12.95 13.62
C VAL A 481 29.25 13.44 12.67
N CYS A 482 29.66 13.90 11.50
CA CYS A 482 28.78 14.14 10.36
C CYS A 482 28.57 12.82 9.60
N HIS A 483 27.33 12.35 9.50
CA HIS A 483 27.00 11.11 8.78
C HIS A 483 26.96 11.25 7.25
N TYR A 484 27.15 12.46 6.72
CA TYR A 484 27.17 12.72 5.28
C TYR A 484 28.59 12.69 4.71
N CYS A 485 29.53 13.42 5.32
CA CYS A 485 30.92 13.49 4.85
C CYS A 485 31.95 12.81 5.78
N GLY A 486 31.52 12.29 6.93
CA GLY A 486 32.40 11.65 7.90
C GLY A 486 33.23 12.62 8.77
N HIS A 487 33.07 13.94 8.60
CA HIS A 487 33.77 14.95 9.40
C HIS A 487 33.55 14.73 10.91
N GLN A 488 34.61 14.89 11.70
CA GLN A 488 34.61 14.65 13.14
C GLN A 488 35.06 15.90 13.88
N ALA A 489 34.40 16.19 15.00
CA ALA A 489 34.76 17.28 15.89
C ALA A 489 34.51 16.87 17.35
N LEU A 490 35.12 17.57 18.31
CA LEU A 490 34.81 17.41 19.73
C LEU A 490 33.65 18.31 20.12
N GLN A 491 32.81 17.84 21.06
CA GLN A 491 31.74 18.68 21.60
C GLN A 491 32.30 19.95 22.24
N PRO A 492 31.86 21.16 21.84
CA PRO A 492 32.30 22.39 22.46
C PRO A 492 31.77 22.49 23.90
N LYS A 493 32.58 23.03 24.81
CA LYS A 493 32.20 23.24 26.22
C LYS A 493 31.32 24.49 26.42
N THR A 494 31.46 25.48 25.54
CA THR A 494 30.68 26.71 25.52
C THR A 494 30.09 26.92 24.13
N CYS A 495 28.97 27.61 24.05
CA CYS A 495 28.34 27.93 22.77
C CYS A 495 29.24 28.86 21.95
N PRO A 496 29.61 28.49 20.71
CA PRO A 496 30.42 29.36 19.84
C PRO A 496 29.73 30.68 19.46
N ASP A 497 28.40 30.73 19.53
CA ASP A 497 27.58 31.86 19.09
C ASP A 497 27.28 32.86 20.22
N CYS A 498 26.87 32.38 21.40
CA CYS A 498 26.49 33.26 22.53
C CYS A 498 27.36 33.10 23.79
N GLY A 499 28.39 32.25 23.77
CA GLY A 499 29.27 31.99 24.92
C GLY A 499 28.65 31.18 26.07
N SER A 500 27.36 30.88 26.01
CA SER A 500 26.63 30.17 27.06
C SER A 500 27.21 28.76 27.35
N PRO A 501 27.33 28.35 28.62
CA PRO A 501 27.72 26.98 28.98
C PRO A 501 26.59 25.96 28.74
N TYR A 502 25.38 26.40 28.41
CA TYR A 502 24.21 25.55 28.23
C TYR A 502 24.14 24.92 26.82
N ILE A 503 25.26 24.35 26.36
CA ILE A 503 25.37 23.60 25.11
C ILE A 503 25.39 22.10 25.40
N SER A 504 24.35 21.40 24.96
CA SER A 504 24.13 20.00 25.35
C SER A 504 23.51 19.21 24.19
N PRO A 505 23.67 17.88 24.16
CA PRO A 505 22.93 17.05 23.24
C PRO A 505 21.42 17.18 23.51
N PHE A 506 20.66 17.41 22.44
CA PHE A 506 19.22 17.31 22.45
C PHE A 506 18.85 15.82 22.56
N ARG A 507 18.34 15.42 23.73
CA ARG A 507 18.01 14.03 24.06
C ARG A 507 16.56 13.87 24.52
N ALA A 508 15.59 14.45 23.81
CA ALA A 508 14.19 14.05 24.03
C ALA A 508 13.94 12.72 23.31
N GLY A 509 14.37 11.61 23.93
CA GLY A 509 14.03 10.26 23.48
C GLY A 509 12.61 9.89 23.89
N THR A 510 11.95 9.02 23.12
CA THR A 510 10.60 8.51 23.44
C THR A 510 10.52 7.96 24.86
N GLN A 511 11.54 7.22 25.30
CA GLN A 511 11.62 6.66 26.66
C GLN A 511 11.69 7.72 27.76
N GLN A 512 12.41 8.83 27.54
CA GLN A 512 12.50 9.90 28.55
C GLN A 512 11.17 10.64 28.70
N ILE A 513 10.46 10.83 27.59
CA ILE A 513 9.13 11.45 27.62
C ILE A 513 8.12 10.50 28.28
N GLU A 514 8.20 9.20 28.00
CA GLU A 514 7.37 8.19 28.66
C GLU A 514 7.55 8.19 30.18
N THR A 515 8.80 8.16 30.66
CA THR A 515 9.09 8.26 32.11
C THR A 515 8.58 9.57 32.70
N TRP A 516 8.84 10.70 32.02
CA TRP A 516 8.38 12.01 32.48
C TRP A 516 6.84 12.06 32.59
N LEU A 517 6.11 11.52 31.60
CA LEU A 517 4.65 11.46 31.60
C LEU A 517 4.11 10.56 32.72
N GLN A 518 4.75 9.42 32.98
CA GLN A 518 4.36 8.52 34.09
C GLN A 518 4.51 9.20 35.45
N GLU A 519 5.59 9.97 35.64
CA GLU A 519 5.83 10.72 36.87
C GLU A 519 4.84 11.89 37.05
N HIS A 520 4.54 12.62 35.98
CA HIS A 520 3.70 13.84 36.05
C HIS A 520 2.19 13.56 35.97
N PHE A 521 1.80 12.44 35.35
CA PHE A 521 0.41 12.01 35.18
C PHE A 521 0.24 10.53 35.58
N PRO A 522 0.38 10.18 36.87
CA PRO A 522 0.39 8.77 37.33
C PRO A 522 -0.93 8.04 37.09
N GLY A 523 -2.05 8.75 36.96
CA GLY A 523 -3.36 8.17 36.61
C GLY A 523 -3.60 7.95 35.12
N ALA A 524 -2.71 8.44 34.25
CA ALA A 524 -2.89 8.34 32.80
C ALA A 524 -2.37 7.00 32.26
N ARG A 525 -3.15 6.37 31.37
CA ARG A 525 -2.68 5.19 30.62
C ARG A 525 -1.85 5.66 29.43
N ILE A 526 -0.57 5.32 29.44
CA ILE A 526 0.38 5.71 28.40
C ILE A 526 0.58 4.53 27.46
N LEU A 527 0.40 4.76 26.16
CA LEU A 527 0.67 3.79 25.10
C LEU A 527 1.75 4.37 24.19
N ARG A 528 2.84 3.63 24.02
CA ARG A 528 3.87 3.96 23.03
C ARG A 528 3.58 3.24 21.72
N MET A 529 3.50 4.00 20.63
CA MET A 529 3.35 3.47 19.27
C MET A 529 4.65 3.71 18.51
N ASP A 530 5.53 2.70 18.50
CA ASP A 530 6.74 2.71 17.68
C ASP A 530 6.36 2.21 16.26
N ALA A 531 6.51 3.05 15.24
CA ALA A 531 6.20 2.72 13.84
C ALA A 531 7.30 1.94 13.11
#